data_AF-A0A8F7YAG3-F1
#
_entry.id   AF-A0A8F7YAG3-F1
#
_cell.length_a   1.000
_cell.length_b   1.000
_cell.length_c   1.000
_cell.angle_alpha   90.00
_cell.angle_beta   90.00
_cell.angle_gamma   90.00
#
_symmetry.space_group_name_H-M   'P 1'
#
loop_
_entity.id
_entity.type
_entity.pdbx_description
1 polymer ?
#
loop_
_entity_poly.entity_id
_entity_poly.type
_entity_poly.pdbx_seq_one_letter_code
_entity_poly.pdbx_strand_id
1 'polypeptide(L)'
;MERSLDSLAGMAASAFGTGSYAAMRQATSPKTILEHIVNFFTYGGIRRRNEKQYQELIEAMVETLKSAMPDRGAPLPENLILDNIDGCRVEFSLPGDNNETGHVIVRVSKGGNSETREIPTDCFEKVCRTLLFRCEFSLPQDAIILTPQGGMYLKGAVLTGAILMAENLCNADLSDANLEGAILFMADCEGANLKGANLSGASLGDCNFMNACLEDCVMCGATLDRANLTDASLQRASLLTCSMIECNCSGANMEHANLSGATLIRANMSGATLKGTTVMATNMEGVSLTRANLQKASFTSTNFEGADFSEANLKNTSFKDCTLTHSRTEETRMSISTQTLFNEFYSEDF
;
A
#
# COMPACT_ATOMS: atom_id res chain seq x y z
N MET A 1 41.69 0.81 -68.71
CA MET A 1 40.67 0.09 -67.91
C MET A 1 41.47 -0.63 -66.82
N GLU A 2 40.94 -0.70 -65.59
CA GLU A 2 41.63 -1.05 -64.31
C GLU A 2 42.09 0.16 -63.48
N ARG A 3 41.10 0.77 -62.82
CA ARG A 3 41.22 1.28 -61.45
C ARG A 3 41.14 0.07 -60.52
N SER A 4 41.97 0.02 -59.48
CA SER A 4 41.58 -0.28 -58.08
C SER A 4 42.71 -0.97 -57.31
N LEU A 5 43.07 -0.42 -56.15
CA LEU A 5 42.95 -1.05 -54.83
C LEU A 5 43.86 -0.42 -53.75
N ASP A 6 44.88 0.36 -54.13
CA ASP A 6 45.86 0.86 -53.15
C ASP A 6 45.56 2.24 -52.51
N SER A 7 44.52 2.96 -52.93
CA SER A 7 44.16 4.26 -52.31
C SER A 7 43.09 4.16 -51.20
N LEU A 8 42.66 2.94 -50.84
CA LEU A 8 41.58 2.72 -49.86
C LEU A 8 42.09 2.20 -48.50
N ALA A 9 43.35 1.74 -48.40
CA ALA A 9 43.92 1.27 -47.15
C ALA A 9 44.46 2.43 -46.26
N GLY A 10 44.76 3.60 -46.83
CA GLY A 10 45.28 4.76 -46.11
C GLY A 10 44.23 5.71 -45.51
N MET A 11 42.95 5.55 -45.83
CA MET A 11 41.86 6.41 -45.33
C MET A 11 40.92 5.71 -44.34
N ALA A 12 41.13 4.43 -44.05
CA ALA A 12 40.31 3.65 -43.12
C ALA A 12 40.80 3.70 -41.65
N ALA A 13 41.95 4.31 -41.38
CA ALA A 13 42.56 4.36 -40.04
C ALA A 13 42.32 5.67 -39.27
N SER A 14 41.54 6.62 -39.78
CA SER A 14 41.29 7.91 -39.12
C SER A 14 39.81 8.22 -38.83
N ALA A 15 38.90 7.24 -38.93
CA ALA A 15 37.46 7.44 -38.74
C ALA A 15 36.81 6.59 -37.64
N PHE A 16 37.57 5.75 -36.92
CA PHE A 16 37.09 5.12 -35.70
C PHE A 16 37.63 5.87 -34.49
N GLY A 17 37.02 7.04 -34.28
CA GLY A 17 37.23 7.82 -33.08
C GLY A 17 36.91 6.99 -31.84
N THR A 18 37.93 6.78 -31.04
CA THR A 18 37.85 6.65 -29.57
C THR A 18 37.05 7.79 -28.91
N GLY A 19 36.61 8.79 -29.69
CA GLY A 19 35.71 9.86 -29.30
C GLY A 19 34.20 9.57 -29.39
N SER A 20 33.68 8.49 -29.98
CA SER A 20 32.21 8.41 -30.16
C SER A 20 31.44 8.12 -28.86
N TYR A 21 31.92 7.21 -28.00
CA TYR A 21 31.24 6.90 -26.73
C TYR A 21 31.45 7.99 -25.65
N ALA A 22 32.65 8.57 -25.57
CA ALA A 22 32.95 9.66 -24.64
C ALA A 22 32.37 11.01 -25.09
N ALA A 23 32.32 11.29 -26.41
CA ALA A 23 31.64 12.49 -26.93
C ALA A 23 30.11 12.33 -26.93
N MET A 24 29.56 11.12 -27.05
CA MET A 24 28.12 10.90 -26.81
C MET A 24 27.73 11.19 -25.36
N ARG A 25 28.59 10.89 -24.38
CA ARG A 25 28.41 11.35 -22.98
C ARG A 25 28.48 12.86 -22.83
N GLN A 26 29.23 13.57 -23.68
CA GLN A 26 29.21 15.04 -23.74
C GLN A 26 27.97 15.58 -24.47
N ALA A 27 27.31 14.78 -25.32
CA ALA A 27 26.24 15.18 -26.24
C ALA A 27 24.80 15.03 -25.70
N THR A 28 24.58 14.63 -24.44
CA THR A 28 23.23 14.63 -23.88
C THR A 28 22.76 16.09 -23.73
N SER A 29 21.69 16.44 -24.45
CA SER A 29 21.10 17.78 -24.45
C SER A 29 20.23 18.01 -23.21
N PRO A 30 20.08 19.27 -22.72
CA PRO A 30 19.13 19.60 -21.66
C PRO A 30 17.71 19.10 -21.94
N LYS A 31 17.28 19.16 -23.21
CA LYS A 31 15.97 18.68 -23.64
C LYS A 31 15.79 17.17 -23.40
N THR A 32 16.79 16.37 -23.78
CA THR A 32 16.76 14.91 -23.60
C THR A 32 16.68 14.53 -22.12
N ILE A 33 17.45 15.20 -21.25
CA ILE A 33 17.41 14.96 -19.81
C ILE A 33 16.07 15.41 -19.21
N LEU A 34 15.55 16.56 -19.64
CA LEU A 34 14.24 17.04 -19.20
C LEU A 34 13.12 16.07 -19.58
N GLU A 35 13.12 15.52 -20.80
CA GLU A 35 12.17 14.50 -21.23
C GLU A 35 12.25 13.24 -20.34
N HIS A 36 13.46 12.77 -19.98
CA HIS A 36 13.61 11.64 -19.05
C HIS A 36 13.06 11.94 -17.65
N ILE A 37 13.31 13.14 -17.12
CA ILE A 37 12.85 13.55 -15.79
C ILE A 37 11.33 13.68 -15.76
N VAL A 38 10.73 14.34 -16.76
CA VAL A 38 9.26 14.45 -16.85
C VAL A 38 8.63 13.06 -16.89
N ASN A 39 9.16 12.16 -17.73
CA ASN A 39 8.69 10.78 -17.82
C ASN A 39 8.79 10.00 -16.49
N PHE A 40 9.83 10.27 -15.70
CA PHE A 40 10.01 9.67 -14.38
C PHE A 40 8.89 10.06 -13.41
N PHE A 41 8.49 11.33 -13.40
CA PHE A 41 7.47 11.83 -12.48
C PHE A 41 6.02 11.66 -12.96
N THR A 42 5.76 11.46 -14.26
CA THR A 42 4.38 11.41 -14.81
C THR A 42 3.92 10.01 -15.22
N TYR A 43 4.24 8.97 -14.45
CA TYR A 43 3.78 7.58 -14.65
C TYR A 43 4.24 6.90 -15.94
N GLY A 44 5.50 7.09 -16.32
CA GLY A 44 6.14 6.30 -17.37
C GLY A 44 6.54 4.90 -16.90
N GLY A 45 5.59 3.96 -16.83
CA GLY A 45 5.89 2.53 -16.93
C GLY A 45 6.48 2.22 -18.32
N ILE A 46 7.75 2.60 -18.56
CA ILE A 46 8.43 2.44 -19.84
C ILE A 46 9.75 1.71 -19.62
N ARG A 47 10.00 0.74 -20.51
CA ARG A 47 11.18 -0.12 -20.62
C ARG A 47 12.48 0.64 -20.29
N ARG A 48 13.15 0.20 -19.21
CA ARG A 48 14.43 0.69 -18.68
C ARG A 48 15.61 0.50 -19.65
N ARG A 49 15.57 1.08 -20.85
CA ARG A 49 16.77 1.12 -21.72
C ARG A 49 17.88 1.98 -21.11
N ASN A 50 17.53 2.90 -20.20
CA ASN A 50 18.44 3.85 -19.54
C ASN A 50 18.44 3.68 -18.00
N GLU A 51 18.46 2.44 -17.50
CA GLU A 51 18.44 2.13 -16.06
C GLU A 51 19.49 2.91 -15.26
N LYS A 52 20.68 3.09 -15.84
CA LYS A 52 21.78 3.85 -15.22
C LYS A 52 21.45 5.33 -14.98
N GLN A 53 20.81 6.01 -15.93
CA GLN A 53 20.48 7.43 -15.78
C GLN A 53 19.42 7.66 -14.70
N TYR A 54 18.46 6.73 -14.58
CA TYR A 54 17.49 6.78 -13.50
C TYR A 54 18.14 6.52 -12.15
N GLN A 55 19.09 5.59 -12.07
CA GLN A 55 19.82 5.33 -10.84
C GLN A 55 20.61 6.56 -10.39
N GLU A 56 21.33 7.23 -11.30
CA GLU A 56 22.06 8.47 -11.00
C GLU A 56 21.11 9.60 -10.55
N LEU A 57 19.94 9.74 -11.19
CA LEU A 57 18.91 10.70 -10.77
C LEU A 57 18.36 10.39 -9.38
N ILE A 58 18.02 9.13 -9.11
CA ILE A 58 17.48 8.65 -7.83
C ILE A 58 18.49 8.90 -6.71
N GLU A 59 19.76 8.54 -6.91
CA GLU A 59 20.83 8.72 -5.94
C GLU A 59 21.02 10.20 -5.60
N ALA A 60 21.13 11.06 -6.61
CA ALA A 60 21.24 12.50 -6.40
C ALA A 60 20.01 13.08 -5.69
N MET A 61 18.81 12.64 -6.07
CA MET A 61 17.57 13.06 -5.40
C MET A 61 17.57 12.67 -3.92
N VAL A 62 17.91 11.42 -3.59
CA VAL A 62 17.93 10.94 -2.21
C VAL A 62 18.95 11.71 -1.38
N GLU A 63 20.17 11.94 -1.91
CA GLU A 63 21.20 12.73 -1.23
C GLU A 63 20.73 14.17 -0.94
N THR A 64 20.18 14.84 -1.96
CA THR A 64 19.69 16.22 -1.79
C THR A 64 18.51 16.29 -0.84
N LEU A 65 17.55 15.36 -0.92
CA LEU A 65 16.39 15.33 -0.03
C LEU A 65 16.81 15.11 1.43
N LYS A 66 17.74 14.18 1.70
CA LYS A 66 18.27 13.96 3.06
C LYS A 66 19.01 15.16 3.61
N SER A 67 19.68 15.92 2.76
CA SER A 67 20.36 17.15 3.18
C SER A 67 19.37 18.29 3.45
N ALA A 68 18.25 18.33 2.71
CA ALA A 68 17.27 19.40 2.80
C ALA A 68 16.20 19.16 3.87
N MET A 69 15.99 17.91 4.28
CA MET A 69 14.86 17.51 5.12
C MET A 69 15.36 16.73 6.35
N PRO A 70 14.97 17.14 7.58
CA PRO A 70 15.41 16.46 8.80
C PRO A 70 14.80 15.06 8.96
N ASP A 71 13.58 14.86 8.44
CA ASP A 71 12.85 13.59 8.44
C ASP A 71 11.86 13.54 7.26
N ARG A 72 11.25 12.37 7.04
CA ARG A 72 10.33 12.16 5.91
C ARG A 72 9.01 12.95 5.99
N GLY A 73 8.63 13.41 7.19
CA GLY A 73 7.41 14.20 7.45
C GLY A 73 7.60 15.72 7.31
N ALA A 74 8.85 16.21 7.21
CA ALA A 74 9.13 17.61 6.97
C ALA A 74 8.54 18.12 5.62
N PRO A 75 8.20 19.40 5.49
CA PRO A 75 7.76 19.97 4.21
C PRO A 75 8.88 19.88 3.15
N LEU A 76 8.52 19.69 1.88
CA LEU A 76 9.49 19.73 0.79
C LEU A 76 10.08 21.15 0.65
N PRO A 77 11.37 21.28 0.31
CA PRO A 77 11.96 22.59 0.09
C PRO A 77 11.36 23.26 -1.16
N GLU A 78 11.18 24.58 -1.13
CA GLU A 78 10.65 25.36 -2.27
C GLU A 78 11.50 25.18 -3.54
N ASN A 79 12.81 24.97 -3.38
CA ASN A 79 13.73 24.71 -4.49
C ASN A 79 14.61 23.51 -4.16
N LEU A 80 14.63 22.53 -5.07
CA LEU A 80 15.52 21.37 -5.02
C LEU A 80 16.47 21.44 -6.22
N ILE A 81 17.78 21.30 -5.98
CA ILE A 81 18.80 21.44 -7.01
C ILE A 81 19.63 20.16 -7.05
N LEU A 82 19.72 19.57 -8.24
CA LEU A 82 20.59 18.43 -8.51
C LEU A 82 21.68 18.87 -9.49
N ASP A 83 22.92 18.79 -9.05
CA ASP A 83 24.08 19.11 -9.89
C ASP A 83 24.61 17.84 -10.57
N ASN A 84 25.20 18.02 -11.75
CA ASN A 84 25.93 16.98 -12.49
C ASN A 84 25.10 15.75 -12.94
N ILE A 85 23.80 15.90 -13.19
CA ILE A 85 22.98 14.86 -13.83
C ILE A 85 23.34 14.79 -15.32
N ASP A 86 24.17 13.82 -15.72
CA ASP A 86 24.73 13.71 -17.08
C ASP A 86 25.37 15.04 -17.60
N GLY A 87 25.97 15.79 -16.67
CA GLY A 87 26.58 17.09 -16.93
C GLY A 87 25.59 18.26 -17.10
N CYS A 88 24.33 18.06 -16.71
CA CYS A 88 23.33 19.12 -16.56
C CYS A 88 23.12 19.49 -15.09
N ARG A 89 22.67 20.72 -14.86
CA ARG A 89 22.08 21.17 -13.59
C ARG A 89 20.56 21.11 -13.71
N VAL A 90 19.91 20.47 -12.74
CA VAL A 90 18.45 20.29 -12.68
C VAL A 90 17.91 21.06 -11.49
N GLU A 91 16.91 21.90 -11.71
CA GLU A 91 16.26 22.69 -10.68
C GLU A 91 14.77 22.36 -10.67
N PHE A 92 14.24 22.00 -9.51
CA PHE A 92 12.81 21.85 -9.25
C PHE A 92 12.37 23.02 -8.39
N SER A 93 11.45 23.84 -8.91
CA SER A 93 10.85 24.96 -8.19
C SER A 93 9.39 24.62 -7.88
N LEU A 94 9.10 24.41 -6.60
CA LEU A 94 7.76 24.16 -6.11
C LEU A 94 6.98 25.48 -6.05
N PRO A 95 5.66 25.46 -6.30
CA PRO A 95 4.84 26.64 -6.12
C PRO A 95 4.85 27.00 -4.62
N GLY A 96 5.22 28.25 -4.29
CA GLY A 96 5.08 28.76 -2.93
C GLY A 96 3.60 28.85 -2.53
N ASP A 97 3.33 29.11 -1.24
CA ASP A 97 1.99 29.08 -0.62
C ASP A 97 0.90 29.90 -1.35
N ASN A 98 1.29 30.83 -2.24
CA ASN A 98 0.40 31.74 -2.96
C ASN A 98 0.13 31.35 -4.44
N ASN A 99 0.68 30.23 -4.95
CA ASN A 99 0.55 29.88 -6.37
C ASN A 99 -0.60 28.90 -6.65
N GLU A 100 -1.60 29.35 -7.42
CA GLU A 100 -2.79 28.59 -7.84
C GLU A 100 -2.50 27.41 -8.79
N THR A 101 -1.30 27.35 -9.36
CA THR A 101 -0.88 26.29 -10.28
C THR A 101 -0.19 25.17 -9.49
N GLY A 102 -0.88 24.04 -9.26
CA GLY A 102 -0.34 22.84 -8.59
C GLY A 102 0.69 22.06 -9.40
N HIS A 103 1.67 22.76 -9.99
CA HIS A 103 2.75 22.17 -10.79
C HIS A 103 4.12 22.62 -10.29
N VAL A 104 5.08 21.70 -10.31
CA VAL A 104 6.50 21.95 -10.10
C VAL A 104 7.15 22.29 -11.42
N ILE A 105 7.92 23.37 -11.45
CA ILE A 105 8.70 23.79 -12.62
C ILE A 105 10.04 23.07 -12.57
N VAL A 106 10.30 22.23 -13.58
CA VAL A 106 11.58 21.54 -13.78
C VAL A 106 12.38 22.27 -14.83
N ARG A 107 13.54 22.81 -14.46
CA ARG A 107 14.50 23.43 -15.37
C ARG A 107 15.76 22.59 -15.47
N VAL A 108 16.21 22.29 -16.70
CA VAL A 108 17.48 21.60 -16.96
C VAL A 108 18.38 22.53 -17.75
N SER A 109 19.62 22.72 -17.31
CA SER A 109 20.57 23.65 -17.94
C SER A 109 21.97 23.05 -18.16
N LYS A 110 22.60 23.42 -19.28
CA LYS A 110 23.98 23.04 -19.64
C LYS A 110 24.59 24.06 -20.60
N GLY A 111 25.74 24.63 -20.25
CA GLY A 111 26.54 25.47 -21.15
C GLY A 111 25.79 26.67 -21.75
N GLY A 112 24.93 27.33 -20.97
CA GLY A 112 24.13 28.49 -21.39
C GLY A 112 22.77 28.15 -22.03
N ASN A 113 22.52 26.88 -22.37
CA ASN A 113 21.20 26.42 -22.82
C ASN A 113 20.37 25.94 -21.63
N SER A 114 19.07 26.22 -21.64
CA SER A 114 18.13 25.75 -20.62
C SER A 114 16.80 25.36 -21.23
N GLU A 115 16.23 24.28 -20.72
CA GLU A 115 14.89 23.79 -21.08
C GLU A 115 14.03 23.77 -19.81
N THR A 116 12.71 23.91 -19.95
CA THR A 116 11.79 23.95 -18.80
C THR A 116 10.47 23.25 -19.11
N ARG A 117 9.96 22.50 -18.13
CA ARG A 117 8.65 21.82 -18.18
C ARG A 117 7.99 21.83 -16.82
N GLU A 118 6.67 21.77 -16.81
CA GLU A 118 5.87 21.56 -15.60
C GLU A 118 5.55 20.08 -15.41
N ILE A 119 5.58 19.62 -14.15
CA ILE A 119 5.09 18.32 -13.68
C ILE A 119 4.07 18.52 -12.54
N PRO A 120 3.09 17.62 -12.34
CA PRO A 120 2.12 17.76 -11.24
C PRO A 120 2.80 17.69 -9.86
N THR A 121 2.46 18.60 -8.95
CA THR A 121 3.07 18.66 -7.61
C THR A 121 2.81 17.40 -6.80
N ASP A 122 1.59 16.85 -6.85
CA ASP A 122 1.23 15.60 -6.14
C ASP A 122 2.13 14.43 -6.55
N CYS A 123 2.40 14.28 -7.85
CA CYS A 123 3.27 13.21 -8.34
C CYS A 123 4.73 13.41 -7.91
N PHE A 124 5.22 14.65 -7.99
CA PHE A 124 6.56 15.00 -7.51
C PHE A 124 6.72 14.71 -6.02
N GLU A 125 5.75 15.12 -5.21
CA GLU A 125 5.76 14.89 -3.77
C GLU A 125 5.74 13.41 -3.44
N LYS A 126 4.82 12.63 -4.00
CA LYS A 126 4.74 11.18 -3.77
C LYS A 126 6.04 10.46 -4.11
N VAL A 127 6.69 10.82 -5.22
CA VAL A 127 8.00 10.26 -5.58
C VAL A 127 9.06 10.63 -4.52
N CYS A 128 9.18 11.90 -4.14
CA CYS A 128 10.16 12.33 -3.13
C CYS A 128 9.93 11.64 -1.78
N ARG A 129 8.68 11.55 -1.33
CA ARG A 129 8.28 10.86 -0.09
C ARG A 129 8.64 9.39 -0.13
N THR A 130 8.36 8.70 -1.24
CA THR A 130 8.69 7.29 -1.40
C THR A 130 10.20 7.04 -1.42
N LEU A 131 10.97 7.90 -2.08
CA LEU A 131 12.44 7.82 -2.08
C LEU A 131 13.01 7.96 -0.66
N LEU A 132 12.51 8.94 0.11
CA LEU A 132 12.89 9.13 1.52
C LEU A 132 12.49 7.94 2.38
N PHE A 133 11.26 7.45 2.24
CA PHE A 133 10.74 6.28 2.94
C PHE A 133 11.65 5.07 2.73
N ARG A 134 11.95 4.76 1.46
CA ARG A 134 12.85 3.66 1.11
C ARG A 134 14.24 3.86 1.67
N CYS A 135 14.76 5.09 1.69
CA CYS A 135 16.07 5.36 2.27
C CYS A 135 16.09 5.13 3.78
N GLU A 136 15.07 5.58 4.49
CA GLU A 136 14.96 5.42 5.94
C GLU A 136 14.97 3.94 6.35
N PHE A 137 14.23 3.10 5.63
CA PHE A 137 14.15 1.67 5.91
C PHE A 137 15.16 0.82 5.13
N SER A 138 16.17 1.45 4.51
CA SER A 138 17.20 0.75 3.72
C SER A 138 16.63 -0.19 2.65
N LEU A 139 15.51 0.19 2.04
CA LEU A 139 14.86 -0.54 0.97
C LEU A 139 15.54 -0.27 -0.38
N PRO A 140 15.51 -1.22 -1.32
CA PRO A 140 16.01 -1.01 -2.67
C PRO A 140 15.32 0.18 -3.34
N GLN A 141 16.11 1.03 -4.00
CA GLN A 141 15.60 2.13 -4.80
C GLN A 141 15.32 1.68 -6.23
N ASP A 142 14.42 0.72 -6.38
CA ASP A 142 14.00 0.21 -7.68
C ASP A 142 13.35 1.31 -8.52
N ALA A 143 13.52 1.24 -9.85
CA ALA A 143 12.98 2.27 -10.75
C ALA A 143 11.44 2.34 -10.76
N ILE A 144 10.73 1.34 -10.24
CA ILE A 144 9.28 1.46 -9.98
C ILE A 144 9.15 2.05 -8.58
N ILE A 145 8.71 3.29 -8.49
CA ILE A 145 8.59 4.02 -7.22
C ILE A 145 7.13 4.07 -6.76
N LEU A 146 6.20 4.33 -7.68
CA LEU A 146 4.77 4.44 -7.40
C LEU A 146 3.97 3.35 -8.13
N THR A 147 2.84 2.97 -7.54
CA THR A 147 1.79 2.17 -8.18
C THR A 147 1.09 2.99 -9.28
N PRO A 148 0.34 2.36 -10.21
CA PRO A 148 -0.46 3.10 -11.19
C PRO A 148 -1.49 4.07 -10.58
N GLN A 149 -1.89 3.84 -9.33
CA GLN A 149 -2.80 4.68 -8.55
C GLN A 149 -2.07 5.78 -7.77
N GLY A 150 -0.73 5.83 -7.85
CA GLY A 150 0.10 6.83 -7.17
C GLY A 150 0.45 6.53 -5.72
N GLY A 151 0.16 5.34 -5.22
CA GLY A 151 0.63 4.90 -3.90
C GLY A 151 2.07 4.42 -3.96
N MET A 152 2.72 4.26 -2.80
CA MET A 152 4.11 3.78 -2.74
C MET A 152 4.21 2.33 -3.24
N TYR A 153 5.22 2.02 -4.06
CA TYR A 153 5.55 0.65 -4.43
C TYR A 153 6.50 0.04 -3.40
N LEU A 154 5.99 -0.79 -2.50
CA LEU A 154 6.71 -1.39 -1.36
C LEU A 154 6.56 -2.92 -1.33
N LYS A 155 6.35 -3.52 -2.51
CA LYS A 155 6.17 -4.96 -2.65
C LYS A 155 7.35 -5.72 -2.05
N GLY A 156 7.08 -6.67 -1.17
CA GLY A 156 8.09 -7.50 -0.52
C GLY A 156 9.01 -6.74 0.44
N ALA A 157 8.68 -5.49 0.79
CA ALA A 157 9.51 -4.70 1.69
C ALA A 157 9.65 -5.36 3.07
N VAL A 158 10.84 -5.28 3.64
CA VAL A 158 11.11 -5.73 5.01
C VAL A 158 11.00 -4.52 5.93
N LEU A 159 9.87 -4.44 6.64
CA LEU A 159 9.46 -3.33 7.52
C LEU A 159 9.17 -3.85 8.95
N THR A 160 9.87 -4.91 9.36
CA THR A 160 9.73 -5.50 10.71
C THR A 160 9.99 -4.43 11.78
N GLY A 161 9.03 -4.24 12.68
CA GLY A 161 9.11 -3.25 13.75
C GLY A 161 9.13 -1.79 13.29
N ALA A 162 8.85 -1.51 12.01
CA ALA A 162 8.89 -0.15 11.47
C ALA A 162 7.89 0.77 12.17
N ILE A 163 8.29 2.02 12.40
CA ILE A 163 7.40 3.06 12.92
C ILE A 163 6.76 3.78 11.72
N LEU A 164 5.49 3.50 11.50
CA LEU A 164 4.66 3.96 10.39
C LEU A 164 3.39 4.67 10.90
N MET A 165 3.45 5.21 12.12
CA MET A 165 2.33 5.88 12.76
C MET A 165 1.86 7.06 11.93
N ALA A 166 0.55 7.12 11.65
CA ALA A 166 -0.08 8.14 10.81
C ALA A 166 0.52 8.27 9.39
N GLU A 167 1.22 7.26 8.90
CA GLU A 167 1.80 7.29 7.55
C GLU A 167 0.69 7.22 6.49
N ASN A 168 0.87 7.95 5.39
CA ASN A 168 0.01 7.83 4.22
C ASN A 168 0.50 6.70 3.31
N LEU A 169 -0.21 5.59 3.36
CA LEU A 169 -0.01 4.38 2.57
C LEU A 169 -1.19 4.13 1.60
N CYS A 170 -1.96 5.17 1.27
CA CYS A 170 -3.10 5.05 0.37
C CYS A 170 -2.65 4.50 -0.98
N ASN A 171 -3.36 3.47 -1.46
CA ASN A 171 -3.07 2.76 -2.71
C ASN A 171 -1.64 2.21 -2.83
N ALA A 172 -0.91 2.08 -1.71
CA ALA A 172 0.42 1.49 -1.70
C ALA A 172 0.35 -0.01 -2.05
N ASP A 173 1.37 -0.51 -2.74
CA ASP A 173 1.56 -1.95 -2.93
C ASP A 173 2.53 -2.46 -1.87
N LEU A 174 1.98 -3.06 -0.81
CA LEU A 174 2.67 -3.75 0.27
C LEU A 174 2.50 -5.27 0.15
N SER A 175 2.16 -5.78 -1.04
CA SER A 175 2.00 -7.22 -1.23
C SER A 175 3.29 -7.96 -0.86
N ASP A 176 3.13 -9.09 -0.19
CA ASP A 176 4.23 -9.93 0.31
C ASP A 176 5.21 -9.21 1.28
N ALA A 177 4.88 -8.01 1.78
CA ALA A 177 5.75 -7.28 2.71
C ALA A 177 5.78 -7.94 4.10
N ASN A 178 6.91 -7.80 4.80
CA ASN A 178 7.04 -8.20 6.19
C ASN A 178 6.90 -6.97 7.11
N LEU A 179 5.74 -6.83 7.74
CA LEU A 179 5.35 -5.78 8.69
C LEU A 179 5.20 -6.34 10.12
N GLU A 180 5.86 -7.47 10.41
CA GLU A 180 5.81 -8.08 11.75
C GLU A 180 6.20 -7.07 12.83
N GLY A 181 5.34 -6.89 13.83
CA GLY A 181 5.54 -5.96 14.94
C GLY A 181 5.58 -4.47 14.55
N ALA A 182 5.25 -4.10 13.31
CA ALA A 182 5.25 -2.71 12.88
C ALA A 182 4.18 -1.89 13.61
N ILE A 183 4.44 -0.59 13.78
CA ILE A 183 3.52 0.36 14.42
C ILE A 183 2.87 1.21 13.33
N LEU A 184 1.66 0.86 12.92
CA LEU A 184 0.88 1.57 11.91
C LEU A 184 -0.27 2.38 12.53
N PHE A 185 -0.28 2.61 13.84
CA PHE A 185 -1.37 3.30 14.53
C PHE A 185 -1.79 4.59 13.78
N MET A 186 -3.10 4.73 13.48
CA MET A 186 -3.68 5.83 12.68
C MET A 186 -3.16 5.99 11.23
N ALA A 187 -2.41 5.03 10.68
CA ALA A 187 -1.98 5.07 9.29
C ALA A 187 -3.18 4.99 8.34
N ASP A 188 -3.06 5.67 7.20
CA ASP A 188 -4.04 5.62 6.13
C ASP A 188 -3.60 4.62 5.06
N CYS A 189 -4.28 3.47 5.03
CA CYS A 189 -4.04 2.36 4.10
C CYS A 189 -5.23 2.17 3.15
N GLU A 190 -6.01 3.23 2.89
CA GLU A 190 -7.15 3.15 1.97
C GLU A 190 -6.71 2.60 0.60
N GLY A 191 -7.41 1.56 0.14
CA GLY A 191 -7.12 0.91 -1.16
C GLY A 191 -5.74 0.26 -1.26
N ALA A 192 -4.98 0.16 -0.17
CA ALA A 192 -3.66 -0.46 -0.18
C ALA A 192 -3.76 -1.96 -0.50
N ASN A 193 -2.75 -2.47 -1.20
CA ASN A 193 -2.60 -3.89 -1.46
C ASN A 193 -1.63 -4.51 -0.46
N LEU A 194 -2.15 -5.23 0.54
CA LEU A 194 -1.40 -5.99 1.55
C LEU A 194 -1.54 -7.51 1.35
N LYS A 195 -1.84 -7.94 0.12
CA LYS A 195 -1.99 -9.37 -0.19
C LYS A 195 -0.75 -10.16 0.23
N GLY A 196 -0.94 -11.21 1.02
CA GLY A 196 0.13 -12.08 1.49
C GLY A 196 1.10 -11.44 2.50
N ALA A 197 0.85 -10.21 2.96
CA ALA A 197 1.73 -9.53 3.91
C ALA A 197 1.71 -10.21 5.28
N ASN A 198 2.86 -10.18 5.98
CA ASN A 198 2.95 -10.58 7.38
C ASN A 198 2.81 -9.35 8.28
N LEU A 199 1.72 -9.27 9.02
CA LEU A 199 1.35 -8.22 9.97
C LEU A 199 1.29 -8.76 11.41
N SER A 200 1.91 -9.91 11.67
CA SER A 200 1.85 -10.56 12.99
C SER A 200 2.33 -9.62 14.08
N GLY A 201 1.55 -9.48 15.14
CA GLY A 201 1.85 -8.58 16.27
C GLY A 201 1.88 -7.08 15.94
N ALA A 202 1.46 -6.65 14.74
CA ALA A 202 1.46 -5.24 14.37
C ALA A 202 0.43 -4.42 15.18
N SER A 203 0.75 -3.16 15.46
CA SER A 203 -0.18 -2.19 16.05
C SER A 203 -0.91 -1.44 14.94
N LEU A 204 -2.15 -1.84 14.68
CA LEU A 204 -3.02 -1.37 13.61
C LEU A 204 -4.26 -0.60 14.13
N GLY A 205 -4.21 -0.14 15.38
CA GLY A 205 -5.30 0.59 16.01
C GLY A 205 -5.62 1.89 15.26
N ASP A 206 -6.90 2.19 15.11
CA ASP A 206 -7.42 3.38 14.42
C ASP A 206 -6.93 3.54 12.95
N CYS A 207 -6.36 2.49 12.34
CA CYS A 207 -5.96 2.52 10.92
C CYS A 207 -7.17 2.61 9.98
N ASN A 208 -6.98 3.27 8.84
CA ASN A 208 -7.94 3.20 7.73
C ASN A 208 -7.51 2.14 6.71
N PHE A 209 -8.24 1.03 6.64
CA PHE A 209 -8.08 -0.04 5.65
C PHE A 209 -9.29 -0.12 4.70
N MET A 210 -10.04 0.98 4.53
CA MET A 210 -11.19 0.99 3.64
C MET A 210 -10.76 0.54 2.23
N ASN A 211 -11.52 -0.37 1.63
CA ASN A 211 -11.23 -0.95 0.31
C ASN A 211 -9.87 -1.66 0.17
N ALA A 212 -9.14 -1.91 1.26
CA ALA A 212 -7.82 -2.53 1.18
C ALA A 212 -7.91 -4.03 0.79
N CYS A 213 -6.87 -4.52 0.10
CA CYS A 213 -6.70 -5.94 -0.17
C CYS A 213 -5.79 -6.56 0.90
N LEU A 214 -6.38 -7.33 1.82
CA LEU A 214 -5.73 -8.08 2.90
C LEU A 214 -5.85 -9.60 2.67
N GLU A 215 -5.99 -10.02 1.41
CA GLU A 215 -6.10 -11.44 1.07
C GLU A 215 -4.85 -12.20 1.48
N ASP A 216 -5.02 -13.42 2.01
CA ASP A 216 -3.90 -14.30 2.39
C ASP A 216 -2.91 -13.71 3.43
N CYS A 217 -3.22 -12.56 4.05
CA CYS A 217 -2.33 -11.95 5.02
C CYS A 217 -2.31 -12.72 6.35
N VAL A 218 -1.21 -12.56 7.09
CA VAL A 218 -1.03 -13.15 8.41
C VAL A 218 -1.01 -12.04 9.44
N MET A 219 -2.07 -11.90 10.23
CA MET A 219 -2.23 -10.86 11.25
C MET A 219 -2.16 -11.42 12.68
N CYS A 220 -1.59 -12.61 12.89
CA CYS A 220 -1.62 -13.29 14.19
C CYS A 220 -1.18 -12.38 15.35
N GLY A 221 -2.07 -12.18 16.33
CA GLY A 221 -1.82 -11.34 17.50
C GLY A 221 -1.74 -9.84 17.25
N ALA A 222 -2.13 -9.35 16.08
CA ALA A 222 -2.19 -7.91 15.79
C ALA A 222 -3.34 -7.22 16.54
N THR A 223 -3.19 -5.90 16.75
CA THR A 223 -4.21 -5.05 17.39
C THR A 223 -4.83 -4.13 16.36
N LEU A 224 -6.09 -4.38 15.97
CA LEU A 224 -6.89 -3.60 15.01
C LEU A 224 -8.04 -2.85 15.69
N ASP A 225 -7.91 -2.54 16.98
CA ASP A 225 -8.97 -1.87 17.73
C ASP A 225 -9.36 -0.54 17.06
N ARG A 226 -10.66 -0.33 16.85
CA ARG A 226 -11.25 0.82 16.14
C ARG A 226 -10.76 1.03 14.70
N ALA A 227 -10.05 0.08 14.10
CA ALA A 227 -9.65 0.19 12.70
C ALA A 227 -10.89 0.18 11.78
N ASN A 228 -10.76 0.82 10.61
CA ASN A 228 -11.78 0.83 9.58
C ASN A 228 -11.44 -0.14 8.45
N LEU A 229 -12.10 -1.30 8.42
CA LEU A 229 -12.00 -2.34 7.40
C LEU A 229 -13.23 -2.33 6.46
N THR A 230 -13.91 -1.20 6.30
CA THR A 230 -15.09 -1.10 5.43
C THR A 230 -14.75 -1.56 4.01
N ASP A 231 -15.52 -2.51 3.49
CA ASP A 231 -15.37 -3.10 2.16
C ASP A 231 -13.97 -3.70 1.87
N ALA A 232 -13.17 -3.99 2.91
CA ALA A 232 -11.88 -4.63 2.76
C ALA A 232 -12.00 -6.12 2.36
N SER A 233 -11.04 -6.63 1.60
CA SER A 233 -10.94 -8.05 1.24
C SER A 233 -9.98 -8.78 2.18
N LEU A 234 -10.50 -9.58 3.11
CA LEU A 234 -9.74 -10.42 4.06
C LEU A 234 -9.86 -11.92 3.74
N GLN A 235 -10.09 -12.28 2.48
CA GLN A 235 -10.28 -13.67 2.10
C GLN A 235 -9.04 -14.49 2.48
N ARG A 236 -9.27 -15.62 3.18
CA ARG A 236 -8.21 -16.52 3.67
C ARG A 236 -7.19 -15.86 4.61
N ALA A 237 -7.47 -14.68 5.16
CA ALA A 237 -6.61 -14.04 6.13
C ALA A 237 -6.57 -14.82 7.46
N SER A 238 -5.40 -14.84 8.11
CA SER A 238 -5.24 -15.39 9.46
C SER A 238 -5.31 -14.26 10.49
N LEU A 239 -6.44 -14.17 11.20
CA LEU A 239 -6.73 -13.23 12.28
C LEU A 239 -6.63 -13.90 13.66
N LEU A 240 -5.76 -14.90 13.79
CA LEU A 240 -5.59 -15.66 15.02
C LEU A 240 -5.21 -14.72 16.17
N THR A 241 -5.93 -14.84 17.29
CA THR A 241 -5.66 -14.09 18.54
C THR A 241 -5.56 -12.56 18.37
N CYS A 242 -6.15 -11.99 17.32
CA CYS A 242 -6.16 -10.54 17.13
C CYS A 242 -7.10 -9.83 18.12
N SER A 243 -6.79 -8.58 18.43
CA SER A 243 -7.78 -7.65 18.99
C SER A 243 -8.41 -6.84 17.86
N MET A 244 -9.74 -6.76 17.84
CA MET A 244 -10.55 -6.05 16.85
C MET A 244 -11.73 -5.35 17.55
N ILE A 245 -11.49 -4.84 18.77
CA ILE A 245 -12.53 -4.21 19.59
C ILE A 245 -13.02 -2.95 18.88
N GLU A 246 -14.35 -2.81 18.75
CA GLU A 246 -15.00 -1.67 18.09
C GLU A 246 -14.51 -1.41 16.65
N CYS A 247 -13.96 -2.42 16.00
CA CYS A 247 -13.51 -2.34 14.61
C CYS A 247 -14.72 -2.26 13.67
N ASN A 248 -14.60 -1.47 12.60
CA ASN A 248 -15.62 -1.39 11.56
C ASN A 248 -15.26 -2.29 10.37
N CYS A 249 -15.87 -3.46 10.30
CA CYS A 249 -15.76 -4.43 9.22
C CYS A 249 -17.01 -4.46 8.31
N SER A 250 -17.78 -3.37 8.23
CA SER A 250 -19.00 -3.36 7.41
C SER A 250 -18.69 -3.66 5.93
N GLY A 251 -19.43 -4.58 5.32
CA GLY A 251 -19.23 -5.00 3.93
C GLY A 251 -17.96 -5.82 3.67
N ALA A 252 -17.10 -6.04 4.67
CA ALA A 252 -15.84 -6.74 4.49
C ALA A 252 -16.04 -8.19 4.00
N ASN A 253 -15.16 -8.65 3.12
CA ASN A 253 -15.14 -10.03 2.65
C ASN A 253 -14.13 -10.85 3.44
N MET A 254 -14.61 -11.66 4.37
CA MET A 254 -13.81 -12.57 5.22
C MET A 254 -13.98 -14.03 4.81
N GLU A 255 -14.35 -14.35 3.56
CA GLU A 255 -14.55 -15.72 3.13
C GLU A 255 -13.29 -16.58 3.41
N HIS A 256 -13.51 -17.71 4.10
CA HIS A 256 -12.45 -18.62 4.55
C HIS A 256 -11.37 -18.03 5.49
N ALA A 257 -11.61 -16.86 6.09
CA ALA A 257 -10.72 -16.33 7.12
C ALA A 257 -10.76 -17.16 8.41
N ASN A 258 -9.69 -17.10 9.19
CA ASN A 258 -9.59 -17.73 10.50
C ASN A 258 -9.55 -16.67 11.61
N LEU A 259 -10.60 -16.62 12.44
CA LEU A 259 -10.77 -15.64 13.53
C LEU A 259 -10.59 -16.30 14.91
N SER A 260 -9.97 -17.47 14.97
CA SER A 260 -9.88 -18.24 16.23
C SER A 260 -9.05 -17.50 17.28
N GLY A 261 -9.58 -17.43 18.50
CA GLY A 261 -8.97 -16.70 19.62
C GLY A 261 -9.08 -15.18 19.55
N ALA A 262 -9.69 -14.61 18.50
CA ALA A 262 -9.80 -13.16 18.35
C ALA A 262 -10.80 -12.53 19.34
N THR A 263 -10.65 -11.23 19.55
CA THR A 263 -11.59 -10.40 20.34
C THR A 263 -12.24 -9.36 19.43
N LEU A 264 -13.55 -9.48 19.21
CA LEU A 264 -14.37 -8.66 18.29
C LEU A 264 -15.51 -7.96 19.05
N ILE A 265 -15.26 -7.59 20.31
CA ILE A 265 -16.25 -6.95 21.16
C ILE A 265 -16.75 -5.65 20.50
N ARG A 266 -18.06 -5.54 20.34
CA ARG A 266 -18.73 -4.39 19.70
C ARG A 266 -18.24 -4.09 18.27
N ALA A 267 -17.65 -5.05 17.57
CA ALA A 267 -17.27 -4.86 16.17
C ALA A 267 -18.51 -4.72 15.29
N ASN A 268 -18.44 -3.85 14.28
CA ASN A 268 -19.48 -3.74 13.25
C ASN A 268 -19.12 -4.63 12.07
N MET A 269 -19.84 -5.73 11.87
CA MET A 269 -19.68 -6.65 10.74
C MET A 269 -20.93 -6.67 9.85
N SER A 270 -21.69 -5.56 9.84
CA SER A 270 -22.91 -5.44 9.04
C SER A 270 -22.64 -5.64 7.54
N GLY A 271 -23.43 -6.49 6.89
CA GLY A 271 -23.26 -6.84 5.48
C GLY A 271 -21.99 -7.62 5.13
N ALA A 272 -21.16 -7.98 6.12
CA ALA A 272 -19.91 -8.70 5.87
C ALA A 272 -20.17 -10.13 5.35
N THR A 273 -19.24 -10.65 4.55
CA THR A 273 -19.26 -12.05 4.10
C THR A 273 -18.33 -12.89 4.95
N LEU A 274 -18.88 -13.78 5.76
CA LEU A 274 -18.17 -14.74 6.61
C LEU A 274 -18.33 -16.19 6.11
N LYS A 275 -18.55 -16.37 4.81
CA LYS A 275 -18.80 -17.70 4.25
C LYS A 275 -17.61 -18.62 4.50
N GLY A 276 -17.87 -19.77 5.12
CA GLY A 276 -16.83 -20.77 5.40
C GLY A 276 -15.70 -20.31 6.32
N THR A 277 -15.91 -19.27 7.13
CA THR A 277 -14.95 -18.88 8.18
C THR A 277 -14.87 -19.94 9.27
N THR A 278 -13.69 -20.04 9.88
CA THR A 278 -13.48 -20.84 11.10
C THR A 278 -13.27 -19.90 12.27
N VAL A 279 -14.10 -20.07 13.31
CA VAL A 279 -14.09 -19.22 14.50
C VAL A 279 -14.15 -20.12 15.72
N MET A 280 -13.07 -20.16 16.49
CA MET A 280 -12.96 -20.99 17.70
C MET A 280 -12.47 -20.16 18.88
N ALA A 281 -13.08 -20.32 20.06
CA ALA A 281 -12.66 -19.64 21.29
C ALA A 281 -12.55 -18.11 21.13
N THR A 282 -13.51 -17.50 20.42
CA THR A 282 -13.52 -16.08 20.07
C THR A 282 -14.54 -15.33 20.93
N ASN A 283 -14.23 -14.09 21.32
CA ASN A 283 -15.20 -13.22 21.97
C ASN A 283 -15.82 -12.25 20.96
N MET A 284 -17.13 -12.38 20.72
CA MET A 284 -17.93 -11.55 19.81
C MET A 284 -19.10 -10.88 20.56
N GLU A 285 -18.91 -10.55 21.85
CA GLU A 285 -19.89 -9.82 22.66
C GLU A 285 -20.32 -8.51 21.97
N GLY A 286 -21.63 -8.31 21.82
CA GLY A 286 -22.21 -7.10 21.24
C GLY A 286 -21.87 -6.85 19.77
N VAL A 287 -21.39 -7.88 19.03
CA VAL A 287 -21.08 -7.73 17.60
C VAL A 287 -22.34 -7.44 16.79
N SER A 288 -22.23 -6.56 15.79
CA SER A 288 -23.30 -6.37 14.79
C SER A 288 -23.02 -7.23 13.57
N LEU A 289 -23.86 -8.22 13.31
CA LEU A 289 -23.85 -9.10 12.13
C LEU A 289 -25.06 -8.85 11.24
N THR A 290 -25.65 -7.65 11.31
CA THR A 290 -26.86 -7.31 10.54
C THR A 290 -26.63 -7.50 9.05
N ARG A 291 -27.55 -8.18 8.35
CA ARG A 291 -27.45 -8.50 6.91
C ARG A 291 -26.19 -9.26 6.50
N ALA A 292 -25.41 -9.81 7.44
CA ALA A 292 -24.18 -10.52 7.13
C ALA A 292 -24.47 -11.91 6.53
N ASN A 293 -23.53 -12.41 5.74
CA ASN A 293 -23.60 -13.75 5.13
C ASN A 293 -22.70 -14.73 5.88
N LEU A 294 -23.28 -15.57 6.73
CA LEU A 294 -22.56 -16.55 7.55
C LEU A 294 -22.71 -17.99 7.02
N GLN A 295 -23.12 -18.17 5.77
CA GLN A 295 -23.36 -19.50 5.22
C GLN A 295 -22.12 -20.39 5.36
N LYS A 296 -22.32 -21.61 5.90
CA LYS A 296 -21.24 -22.59 6.13
C LYS A 296 -20.14 -22.12 7.09
N ALA A 297 -20.31 -21.01 7.80
CA ALA A 297 -19.40 -20.64 8.89
C ALA A 297 -19.51 -21.64 10.05
N SER A 298 -18.40 -21.86 10.73
CA SER A 298 -18.32 -22.76 11.89
C SER A 298 -17.84 -21.99 13.12
N PHE A 299 -18.70 -21.91 14.13
CA PHE A 299 -18.42 -21.29 15.42
C PHE A 299 -18.30 -22.37 16.50
N THR A 300 -17.22 -22.35 17.28
CA THR A 300 -17.01 -23.27 18.39
C THR A 300 -16.50 -22.52 19.62
N SER A 301 -17.17 -22.67 20.76
CA SER A 301 -16.78 -21.99 22.00
C SER A 301 -16.70 -20.46 21.83
N THR A 302 -17.64 -19.89 21.07
CA THR A 302 -17.69 -18.45 20.75
C THR A 302 -18.74 -17.76 21.61
N ASN A 303 -18.38 -16.62 22.21
CA ASN A 303 -19.31 -15.76 22.92
C ASN A 303 -20.02 -14.80 21.96
N PHE A 304 -21.34 -14.90 21.84
CA PHE A 304 -22.20 -13.98 21.09
C PHE A 304 -23.22 -13.26 21.98
N GLU A 305 -22.92 -13.09 23.27
CA GLU A 305 -23.81 -12.33 24.16
C GLU A 305 -24.12 -10.94 23.59
N GLY A 306 -25.41 -10.61 23.46
CA GLY A 306 -25.88 -9.34 22.92
C GLY A 306 -25.61 -9.12 21.42
N ALA A 307 -25.22 -10.16 20.67
CA ALA A 307 -24.95 -10.05 19.24
C ALA A 307 -26.22 -9.79 18.41
N ASP A 308 -26.09 -9.04 17.33
CA ASP A 308 -27.20 -8.74 16.42
C ASP A 308 -27.07 -9.48 15.08
N PHE A 309 -27.88 -10.51 14.89
CA PHE A 309 -27.96 -11.27 13.64
C PHE A 309 -29.09 -10.82 12.71
N SER A 310 -29.72 -9.67 12.95
CA SER A 310 -30.92 -9.27 12.20
C SER A 310 -30.68 -9.25 10.68
N GLU A 311 -31.62 -9.81 9.91
CA GLU A 311 -31.54 -10.01 8.46
C GLU A 311 -30.35 -10.86 7.97
N ALA A 312 -29.57 -11.48 8.87
CA ALA A 312 -28.41 -12.28 8.50
C ALA A 312 -28.79 -13.61 7.83
N ASN A 313 -27.87 -14.17 7.07
CA ASN A 313 -28.02 -15.47 6.43
C ASN A 313 -27.18 -16.53 7.16
N LEU A 314 -27.85 -17.30 8.02
CA LEU A 314 -27.29 -18.38 8.84
C LEU A 314 -27.52 -19.79 8.24
N LYS A 315 -27.82 -19.90 6.95
CA LYS A 315 -28.05 -21.21 6.33
C LYS A 315 -26.79 -22.07 6.39
N ASN A 316 -26.91 -23.27 6.96
CA ASN A 316 -25.81 -24.21 7.17
C ASN A 316 -24.69 -23.65 8.06
N THR A 317 -24.99 -22.70 8.93
CA THR A 317 -24.05 -22.22 9.96
C THR A 317 -24.08 -23.15 11.16
N SER A 318 -22.91 -23.49 11.69
CA SER A 318 -22.77 -24.32 12.88
C SER A 318 -22.41 -23.47 14.09
N PHE A 319 -23.13 -23.66 15.18
CA PHE A 319 -22.84 -23.09 16.50
C PHE A 319 -22.66 -24.26 17.46
N LYS A 320 -21.46 -24.43 17.99
CA LYS A 320 -21.12 -25.49 18.95
C LYS A 320 -20.55 -24.86 20.21
N ASP A 321 -21.10 -25.19 21.37
CA ASP A 321 -20.64 -24.68 22.66
C ASP A 321 -20.59 -23.13 22.69
N CYS A 322 -21.51 -22.47 21.98
CA CYS A 322 -21.59 -21.00 21.88
C CYS A 322 -22.56 -20.43 22.91
N THR A 323 -22.29 -19.20 23.37
CA THR A 323 -23.23 -18.40 24.14
C THR A 323 -24.02 -17.50 23.20
N LEU A 324 -25.36 -17.53 23.26
CA LEU A 324 -26.25 -16.75 22.38
C LEU A 324 -27.25 -15.86 23.17
N THR A 325 -27.03 -15.68 24.47
CA THR A 325 -27.91 -14.90 25.34
C THR A 325 -28.05 -13.45 24.85
N HIS A 326 -29.25 -12.87 24.99
CA HIS A 326 -29.58 -11.52 24.53
C HIS A 326 -29.32 -11.23 23.04
N SER A 327 -29.09 -12.25 22.21
CA SER A 327 -28.89 -12.04 20.78
C SER A 327 -30.19 -11.63 20.09
N ARG A 328 -30.09 -10.86 19.00
CA ARG A 328 -31.23 -10.49 18.14
C ARG A 328 -31.21 -11.30 16.85
N THR A 329 -32.36 -11.80 16.43
CA THR A 329 -32.50 -12.59 15.20
C THR A 329 -33.69 -12.17 14.34
N GLU A 330 -34.04 -10.89 14.34
CA GLU A 330 -35.15 -10.37 13.53
C GLU A 330 -34.89 -10.65 12.05
N GLU A 331 -35.90 -11.18 11.33
CA GLU A 331 -35.80 -11.49 9.89
C GLU A 331 -34.60 -12.37 9.46
N THR A 332 -34.00 -13.11 10.40
CA THR A 332 -32.82 -13.92 10.12
C THR A 332 -33.17 -15.17 9.33
N ARG A 333 -32.37 -15.48 8.30
CA ARG A 333 -32.57 -16.66 7.44
C ARG A 333 -31.72 -17.82 7.95
N MET A 334 -32.32 -18.76 8.66
CA MET A 334 -31.58 -19.88 9.27
C MET A 334 -32.15 -21.27 8.93
N SER A 335 -31.38 -22.32 9.24
CA SER A 335 -31.85 -23.71 9.10
C SER A 335 -32.77 -24.09 10.27
N ILE A 336 -33.56 -25.15 10.15
CA ILE A 336 -34.45 -25.61 11.24
C ILE A 336 -33.64 -25.91 12.50
N SER A 337 -32.51 -26.60 12.39
CA SER A 337 -31.64 -26.90 13.54
C SER A 337 -31.06 -25.65 14.19
N THR A 338 -30.70 -24.64 13.39
CA THR A 338 -30.25 -23.35 13.92
C THR A 338 -31.38 -22.66 14.67
N GLN A 339 -32.60 -22.64 14.11
CA GLN A 339 -33.76 -22.03 14.77
C GLN A 339 -34.08 -22.71 16.11
N THR A 340 -34.02 -24.05 16.16
CA THR A 340 -34.24 -24.80 17.41
C THR A 340 -33.22 -24.39 18.48
N LEU A 341 -31.94 -24.28 18.12
CA LEU A 341 -30.89 -23.84 19.03
C LEU A 341 -31.19 -22.45 19.62
N PHE A 342 -31.52 -21.45 18.79
CA PHE A 342 -31.82 -20.10 19.28
C PHE A 342 -33.05 -20.10 20.21
N ASN A 343 -34.08 -20.88 19.91
CA ASN A 343 -35.27 -20.98 20.74
C ASN A 343 -35.00 -21.56 22.14
N GLU A 344 -34.03 -22.47 22.27
CA GLU A 344 -33.61 -23.01 23.57
C GLU A 344 -33.08 -21.89 24.47
N PHE A 345 -32.20 -21.02 23.95
CA PHE A 345 -31.66 -19.87 24.70
C PHE A 345 -32.73 -18.84 25.06
N TYR A 346 -33.66 -18.52 24.15
CA TYR A 346 -34.75 -17.58 24.47
C TYR A 346 -35.75 -18.10 25.50
N SER A 347 -35.84 -19.43 25.66
CA SER A 347 -36.76 -20.04 26.63
C SER A 347 -36.23 -20.04 28.06
N GLU A 348 -34.92 -19.87 28.25
CA GLU A 348 -34.28 -19.81 29.58
C GLU A 348 -34.36 -18.42 30.23
N ASP A 349 -34.76 -17.39 29.47
CA ASP A 349 -34.84 -15.98 29.93
C ASP A 349 -36.22 -15.59 30.52
N PHE A 350 -37.14 -16.54 30.75
CA PHE A 350 -38.51 -16.29 31.27
C PHE A 350 -38.82 -16.96 32.62
#